data_AF-A0A3D5CHZ3-F1
#
_entry.id   AF-A0A3D5CHZ3-F1
#
_cell.length_a   1.000
_cell.length_b   1.000
_cell.length_c   1.000
_cell.angle_alpha   90.00
_cell.angle_beta   90.00
_cell.angle_gamma   90.00
#
_symmetry.space_group_name_H-M   'P 1'
#
loop_
_entity.id
_entity.type
_entity.pdbx_description
1 polymer ?
#
loop_
_entity_poly.entity_id
_entity_poly.type
_entity_poly.pdbx_seq_one_letter_code
_entity_poly.pdbx_strand_id
1 'polypeptide(L)'
;PVVLWIHGGAFERGGSSIAGYDGTSFARGGVVFVSANYRLGSEGFSVLEDAPRNLGLEDVAAALRWTHAEITAFGGDPSRITVMGESAGGALVAALLSRPDTAPLIAGAIIESGPLDAAEPKRAERVTRALAKRLGIPATREAFAALSPAELLAARTTQAAGSSPLRGAPGFLLARDPESLP
;
A
#
# COMPACT_ATOMS: atom_id res chain seq x y z
N PRO A 1 -4.79 -4.92 -23.83
CA PRO A 1 -4.03 -5.29 -22.61
C PRO A 1 -4.19 -4.19 -21.57
N VAL A 2 -4.03 -4.51 -20.29
CA VAL A 2 -4.26 -3.58 -19.18
C VAL A 2 -3.02 -3.51 -18.30
N VAL A 3 -2.64 -2.31 -17.88
CA VAL A 3 -1.66 -2.11 -16.82
C VAL A 3 -2.36 -1.46 -15.63
N LEU A 4 -2.27 -2.10 -14.46
CA LEU A 4 -2.65 -1.50 -13.17
C LEU A 4 -1.37 -1.04 -12.47
N TRP A 5 -1.18 0.27 -12.40
CA TRP A 5 -0.05 0.92 -11.74
C TRP A 5 -0.33 1.20 -10.26
N ILE A 6 0.59 0.76 -9.40
CA ILE A 6 0.59 1.00 -7.96
C ILE A 6 1.83 1.83 -7.59
N HIS A 7 1.60 3.05 -7.10
CA HIS A 7 2.69 3.97 -6.80
C HIS A 7 3.51 3.56 -5.57
N GLY A 8 4.79 3.92 -5.59
CA GLY A 8 5.71 3.84 -4.46
C GLY A 8 5.51 4.94 -3.42
N GLY A 9 6.52 5.15 -2.58
CA GLY A 9 6.53 6.20 -1.54
C GLY A 9 6.56 5.69 -0.10
N ALA A 10 7.19 4.54 0.13
CA ALA A 10 7.45 3.97 1.46
C ALA A 10 6.20 3.80 2.34
N PHE A 11 5.02 3.63 1.72
CA PHE A 11 3.72 3.61 2.39
C PHE A 11 3.33 4.92 3.11
N GLU A 12 4.12 5.99 3.00
CA GLU A 12 3.90 7.26 3.72
C GLU A 12 3.43 8.40 2.83
N ARG A 13 3.71 8.30 1.53
CA ARG A 13 3.44 9.35 0.54
C ARG A 13 3.20 8.73 -0.82
N GLY A 14 2.74 9.55 -1.76
CA GLY A 14 2.50 9.16 -3.14
C GLY A 14 1.08 9.48 -3.57
N GLY A 15 0.78 9.14 -4.81
CA GLY A 15 -0.56 9.29 -5.36
C GLY A 15 -0.59 8.98 -6.86
N SER A 16 -1.75 8.55 -7.34
CA SER A 16 -1.99 8.19 -8.73
C SER A 16 -1.84 9.38 -9.69
N SER A 17 -1.99 10.61 -9.19
CA SER A 17 -1.96 11.85 -9.96
C SER A 17 -0.57 12.49 -10.08
N ILE A 18 0.49 11.84 -9.61
CA ILE A 18 1.86 12.35 -9.78
C ILE A 18 2.19 12.37 -11.28
N ALA A 19 2.66 13.51 -11.79
CA ALA A 19 2.89 13.72 -13.23
C ALA A 19 3.83 12.68 -13.87
N GLY A 20 4.76 12.13 -13.10
CA GLY A 20 5.65 11.05 -13.56
C GLY A 20 4.94 9.71 -13.84
N TYR A 21 3.70 9.55 -13.40
CA TYR A 21 2.88 8.35 -13.63
C TYR A 21 1.84 8.55 -14.74
N ASP A 22 2.02 9.57 -15.57
CA ASP A 22 1.15 9.83 -16.72
C ASP A 22 1.13 8.62 -17.67
N GLY A 23 -0.07 8.04 -17.85
CA GLY A 23 -0.29 6.85 -18.66
C GLY A 23 -0.39 7.12 -20.17
N THR A 24 -0.23 8.35 -20.66
CA THR A 24 -0.53 8.70 -22.07
C THR A 24 0.37 7.92 -23.02
N SER A 25 1.62 7.66 -22.65
CA SER A 25 2.54 6.84 -23.46
C SER A 25 2.06 5.39 -23.60
N PHE A 26 1.53 4.79 -22.53
CA PHE A 26 0.90 3.46 -22.57
C PHE A 26 -0.36 3.48 -23.44
N ALA A 27 -1.22 4.49 -23.27
CA ALA A 27 -2.46 4.63 -24.03
C ALA A 27 -2.21 4.76 -25.54
N ARG A 28 -1.20 5.54 -25.96
CA ARG A 28 -0.79 5.62 -27.38
C ARG A 28 -0.33 4.28 -27.95
N GLY A 29 0.18 3.37 -27.09
CA GLY A 29 0.55 2.00 -27.46
C GLY A 29 -0.62 1.00 -27.43
N GLY A 30 -1.86 1.44 -27.21
CA GLY A 30 -3.03 0.56 -27.14
C GLY A 30 -3.18 -0.19 -25.80
N VAL A 31 -2.54 0.30 -24.73
CA VAL A 31 -2.68 -0.25 -23.37
C VAL A 31 -3.67 0.61 -22.58
N VAL A 32 -4.65 -0.03 -21.95
CA VAL A 32 -5.47 0.67 -20.95
C VAL A 32 -4.66 0.78 -19.65
N PHE A 33 -4.35 2.00 -19.24
CA PHE A 33 -3.54 2.29 -18.07
C PHE A 33 -4.43 2.77 -16.91
N VAL A 34 -4.44 2.01 -15.82
CA VAL A 34 -5.18 2.31 -14.58
C VAL A 34 -4.16 2.66 -13.50
N SER A 35 -4.33 3.81 -12.85
CA SER A 35 -3.46 4.25 -11.75
C SER A 35 -4.29 4.39 -10.48
N ALA A 36 -3.97 3.62 -9.44
CA ALA A 36 -4.78 3.52 -8.23
C ALA A 36 -4.13 4.21 -7.01
N ASN A 37 -4.98 4.75 -6.13
CA ASN A 37 -4.58 5.19 -4.80
C ASN A 37 -4.87 4.11 -3.77
N TYR A 38 -4.13 4.12 -2.67
CA TYR A 38 -4.36 3.31 -1.48
C TYR A 38 -4.10 4.13 -0.23
N ARG A 39 -4.69 3.75 0.91
CA ARG A 39 -4.44 4.44 2.19
C ARG A 39 -2.96 4.37 2.56
N LEU A 40 -2.45 5.47 3.11
CA LEU A 40 -1.06 5.65 3.51
C LEU A 40 -0.93 5.77 5.02
N GLY A 41 0.31 5.70 5.49
CA GLY A 41 0.71 5.94 6.88
C GLY A 41 -0.09 5.10 7.87
N SER A 42 -0.51 5.76 8.95
CA SER A 42 -1.26 5.11 10.04
C SER A 42 -2.59 4.53 9.56
N GLU A 43 -3.27 5.18 8.60
CA GLU A 43 -4.58 4.72 8.13
C GLU A 43 -4.48 3.46 7.26
N GLY A 44 -3.36 3.27 6.56
CA GLY A 44 -3.13 2.11 5.71
C GLY A 44 -2.37 0.96 6.37
N PHE A 45 -1.46 1.26 7.31
CA PHE A 45 -0.42 0.31 7.72
C PHE A 45 -0.13 0.29 9.22
N SER A 46 -0.95 0.94 10.05
CA SER A 46 -0.85 0.71 11.51
C SER A 46 -1.25 -0.71 11.87
N VAL A 47 -0.50 -1.30 12.81
CA VAL A 47 -0.83 -2.59 13.43
C VAL A 47 -1.46 -2.27 14.78
N LEU A 48 -2.78 -2.39 14.85
CA LEU A 48 -3.59 -2.13 16.04
C LEU A 48 -4.13 -3.46 16.57
N GLU A 49 -4.41 -3.52 17.86
CA GLU A 49 -4.79 -4.77 18.54
C GLU A 49 -6.17 -5.31 18.09
N ASP A 50 -7.05 -4.41 17.64
CA ASP A 50 -8.47 -4.61 17.33
C ASP A 50 -8.84 -4.20 15.88
N ALA A 51 -7.86 -4.24 14.97
CA ALA A 51 -8.07 -3.93 13.55
C ALA A 51 -7.37 -4.92 12.60
N PRO A 52 -7.91 -5.15 11.39
CA PRO A 52 -7.19 -5.83 10.33
C PRO A 52 -5.89 -5.11 9.99
N ARG A 53 -4.88 -5.88 9.61
CA ARG A 53 -3.59 -5.37 9.16
C ARG A 53 -3.64 -5.06 7.66
N ASN A 54 -2.62 -4.36 7.17
CA ASN A 54 -2.40 -4.12 5.73
C ASN A 54 -3.61 -3.50 5.02
N LEU A 55 -4.31 -2.56 5.65
CA LEU A 55 -5.49 -1.91 5.08
C LEU A 55 -5.21 -1.24 3.73
N GLY A 56 -3.98 -0.75 3.48
CA GLY A 56 -3.55 -0.25 2.17
C GLY A 56 -3.38 -1.36 1.12
N LEU A 57 -3.01 -2.58 1.51
CA LEU A 57 -3.00 -3.74 0.62
C LEU A 57 -4.43 -4.14 0.23
N GLU A 58 -5.38 -4.09 1.15
CA GLU A 58 -6.79 -4.34 0.85
C GLU A 58 -7.37 -3.32 -0.13
N ASP A 59 -6.94 -2.06 -0.05
CA ASP A 59 -7.33 -1.04 -1.04
C ASP A 59 -6.81 -1.37 -2.44
N VAL A 60 -5.54 -1.82 -2.53
CA VAL A 60 -4.95 -2.24 -3.81
C VAL A 60 -5.63 -3.51 -4.35
N ALA A 61 -5.96 -4.47 -3.49
CA ALA A 61 -6.72 -5.65 -3.86
C ALA A 61 -8.12 -5.28 -4.37
N ALA A 62 -8.77 -4.29 -3.75
CA ALA A 62 -10.04 -3.76 -4.22
C ALA A 62 -9.91 -3.07 -5.59
N ALA A 63 -8.84 -2.29 -5.81
CA ALA A 63 -8.57 -1.68 -7.10
C ALA A 63 -8.32 -2.72 -8.21
N LEU A 64 -7.62 -3.82 -7.91
CA LEU A 64 -7.44 -4.94 -8.83
C LEU A 64 -8.77 -5.61 -9.17
N ARG A 65 -9.61 -5.89 -8.16
CA ARG A 65 -10.94 -6.48 -8.36
C ARG A 65 -11.84 -5.57 -9.21
N TRP A 66 -11.83 -4.27 -8.93
CA TRP A 66 -12.56 -3.29 -9.74
C TRP A 66 -12.05 -3.26 -11.18
N THR A 67 -10.72 -3.24 -11.36
CA THR A 67 -10.11 -3.27 -12.70
C THR A 67 -10.54 -4.55 -13.43
N HIS A 68 -10.46 -5.72 -12.80
CA HIS A 68 -10.88 -6.96 -13.42
C HIS A 68 -12.37 -6.98 -13.79
N ALA A 69 -13.24 -6.42 -12.95
CA ALA A 69 -14.68 -6.38 -13.22
C ALA A 69 -15.07 -5.39 -14.32
N GLU A 70 -14.43 -4.22 -14.38
CA GLU A 70 -14.94 -3.07 -15.13
C GLU A 70 -14.13 -2.74 -16.39
N ILE A 71 -12.89 -3.21 -16.52
CA ILE A 71 -11.97 -2.67 -17.54
C ILE A 71 -12.42 -2.93 -18.99
N THR A 72 -13.30 -3.91 -19.22
CA THR A 72 -13.91 -4.15 -20.52
C THR A 72 -14.69 -2.92 -21.02
N ALA A 73 -15.35 -2.17 -20.13
CA ALA A 73 -16.04 -0.93 -20.50
C ALA A 73 -15.11 0.16 -21.03
N PHE A 74 -13.80 0.05 -20.74
CA PHE A 74 -12.75 0.97 -21.18
C PHE A 74 -11.91 0.37 -22.33
N GLY A 75 -12.34 -0.75 -22.92
CA GLY A 75 -11.63 -1.42 -24.01
C GLY A 75 -10.46 -2.31 -23.55
N GLY A 76 -10.34 -2.56 -22.26
CA GLY A 76 -9.34 -3.47 -21.69
C GLY A 76 -9.81 -4.93 -21.72
N ASP A 77 -8.84 -5.84 -21.72
CA ASP A 77 -9.09 -7.27 -21.59
C ASP A 77 -8.76 -7.70 -20.15
N PRO A 78 -9.75 -8.10 -19.33
CA PRO A 78 -9.53 -8.46 -17.94
C PRO A 78 -8.67 -9.72 -17.76
N SER A 79 -8.54 -10.56 -18.80
CA SER A 79 -7.63 -11.72 -18.79
C SER A 79 -6.17 -11.34 -19.05
N ARG A 80 -5.88 -10.06 -19.34
CA ARG A 80 -4.57 -9.53 -19.69
C ARG A 80 -4.18 -8.33 -18.84
N ILE A 81 -4.40 -8.44 -17.54
CA ILE A 81 -4.00 -7.45 -16.54
C ILE A 81 -2.55 -7.70 -16.09
N THR A 82 -1.68 -6.74 -16.36
CA THR A 82 -0.35 -6.66 -15.75
C THR A 82 -0.40 -5.70 -14.57
N VAL A 83 -0.06 -6.16 -13.37
CA VAL A 83 0.10 -5.28 -12.20
C VAL A 83 1.55 -4.81 -12.12
N MET A 84 1.75 -3.51 -12.04
CA MET A 84 3.07 -2.87 -12.10
C MET A 84 3.23 -1.90 -10.94
N GLY A 85 4.40 -1.88 -10.30
CA GLY A 85 4.64 -0.94 -9.20
C GLY A 85 6.10 -0.81 -8.79
N GLU A 86 6.42 0.32 -8.18
CA GLU A 86 7.77 0.71 -7.77
C GLU A 86 7.91 0.85 -6.25
N SER A 87 9.06 0.43 -5.69
CA SER A 87 9.36 0.51 -4.26
C SER A 87 8.24 -0.09 -3.41
N ALA A 88 7.55 0.71 -2.59
CA ALA A 88 6.39 0.28 -1.82
C ALA A 88 5.25 -0.28 -2.70
N GLY A 89 5.05 0.28 -3.90
CA GLY A 89 4.12 -0.25 -4.88
C GLY A 89 4.56 -1.61 -5.41
N GLY A 90 5.86 -1.82 -5.62
CA GLY A 90 6.43 -3.12 -5.98
C GLY A 90 6.22 -4.17 -4.87
N ALA A 91 6.33 -3.78 -3.60
CA ALA A 91 6.01 -4.64 -2.47
C ALA A 91 4.52 -5.05 -2.46
N LEU A 92 3.62 -4.12 -2.79
CA LEU A 92 2.18 -4.40 -2.91
C LEU A 92 1.89 -5.35 -4.07
N VAL A 93 2.58 -5.20 -5.22
CA VAL A 93 2.49 -6.16 -6.34
C VAL A 93 2.89 -7.56 -5.89
N ALA A 94 4.02 -7.69 -5.17
CA ALA A 94 4.45 -8.98 -4.63
C ALA A 94 3.43 -9.59 -3.66
N ALA A 95 2.84 -8.76 -2.80
CA ALA A 95 1.82 -9.17 -1.84
C ALA A 95 0.50 -9.62 -2.51
N LEU A 96 0.11 -9.00 -3.63
CA LEU A 96 -1.05 -9.47 -4.41
C LEU A 96 -0.78 -10.83 -5.07
N LEU A 97 0.46 -11.11 -5.48
CA LEU A 97 0.84 -12.40 -6.07
C LEU A 97 0.87 -13.54 -5.05
N SER A 98 1.13 -13.26 -3.77
CA SER A 98 1.15 -14.27 -2.73
C SER A 98 -0.23 -14.65 -2.19
N ARG A 99 -1.27 -13.92 -2.61
CA ARG A 99 -2.64 -14.06 -2.12
C ARG A 99 -3.49 -14.94 -3.04
N PRO A 100 -4.18 -15.97 -2.52
CA PRO A 100 -5.05 -16.83 -3.32
C PRO A 100 -6.24 -16.11 -3.98
N ASP A 101 -6.74 -15.03 -3.38
CA ASP A 101 -7.91 -14.29 -3.87
C ASP A 101 -7.58 -13.25 -4.95
N THR A 102 -6.31 -12.86 -5.11
CA THR A 102 -5.87 -11.86 -6.09
C THR A 102 -4.96 -12.41 -7.17
N ALA A 103 -4.10 -13.40 -6.87
CA ALA A 103 -3.16 -13.96 -7.84
C ALA A 103 -3.83 -14.47 -9.13
N PRO A 104 -5.01 -15.13 -9.11
CA PRO A 104 -5.69 -15.56 -10.33
C PRO A 104 -6.17 -14.42 -11.25
N LEU A 105 -6.25 -13.18 -10.75
CA LEU A 105 -6.68 -12.01 -11.51
C LEU A 105 -5.51 -11.32 -12.25
N ILE A 106 -4.29 -11.81 -12.06
CA ILE A 106 -3.05 -11.18 -12.55
C ILE A 106 -2.45 -12.04 -13.66
N ALA A 107 -2.42 -11.50 -14.88
CA ALA A 107 -1.82 -12.16 -16.04
C ALA A 107 -0.29 -11.92 -16.12
N GLY A 108 0.20 -10.84 -15.53
CA GLY A 108 1.62 -10.52 -15.46
C GLY A 108 1.94 -9.55 -14.33
N ALA A 109 3.20 -9.51 -13.90
CA ALA A 109 3.65 -8.61 -12.84
C ALA A 109 5.00 -7.97 -13.16
N ILE A 110 5.14 -6.70 -12.81
CA ILE A 110 6.39 -5.93 -12.92
C ILE A 110 6.65 -5.31 -11.54
N ILE A 111 7.74 -5.74 -10.89
CA ILE A 111 8.14 -5.30 -9.55
C ILE A 111 9.44 -4.51 -9.68
N GLU A 112 9.35 -3.19 -9.55
CA GLU A 112 10.49 -2.28 -9.71
C GLU A 112 11.04 -1.90 -8.33
N SER A 113 12.23 -2.40 -7.97
CA SER A 113 12.89 -2.06 -6.69
C SER A 113 12.01 -2.30 -5.44
N GLY A 114 11.03 -3.19 -5.52
CA GLY A 114 10.14 -3.52 -4.41
C GLY A 114 10.69 -4.66 -3.56
N PRO A 115 10.65 -4.56 -2.21
CA PRO A 115 10.96 -5.69 -1.35
C PRO A 115 9.95 -6.83 -1.55
N LEU A 116 10.44 -8.08 -1.46
CA LEU A 116 9.64 -9.30 -1.62
C LEU A 116 9.38 -10.00 -0.27
N ASP A 117 9.41 -9.25 0.83
CA ASP A 117 9.22 -9.75 2.19
C ASP A 117 8.12 -8.99 2.94
N ALA A 118 7.54 -9.67 3.93
CA ALA A 118 6.62 -9.10 4.90
C ALA A 118 7.19 -9.27 6.31
N ALA A 119 7.01 -8.26 7.15
CA ALA A 119 7.56 -8.25 8.49
C ALA A 119 6.71 -9.07 9.46
N GLU A 120 7.35 -9.71 10.44
CA GLU A 120 6.65 -10.26 11.60
C GLU A 120 5.81 -9.15 12.29
N PRO A 121 4.60 -9.45 12.79
CA PRO A 121 3.70 -8.44 13.35
C PRO A 121 4.35 -7.57 14.43
N LYS A 122 5.15 -8.17 15.31
CA LYS A 122 5.92 -7.47 16.36
C LYS A 122 6.90 -6.44 15.82
N ARG A 123 7.43 -6.63 14.61
CA ARG A 123 8.31 -5.67 13.95
C ARG A 123 7.48 -4.55 13.29
N ALA A 124 6.40 -4.90 12.61
CA ALA A 124 5.52 -3.94 11.95
C ALA A 124 4.79 -3.00 12.94
N GLU A 125 4.44 -3.48 14.14
CA GLU A 125 3.78 -2.64 15.16
C GLU A 125 4.67 -1.55 15.76
N ARG A 126 5.99 -1.59 15.56
CA ARG A 126 6.94 -0.66 16.22
C ARG A 126 6.65 0.81 15.91
N VAL A 127 6.29 1.12 14.67
CA VAL A 127 5.92 2.50 14.28
C VAL A 127 4.63 2.92 14.98
N THR A 128 3.64 2.02 15.02
CA THR A 128 2.32 2.25 15.65
C THR A 128 2.44 2.45 17.15
N ARG A 129 3.18 1.59 17.87
CA ARG A 129 3.43 1.75 19.31
C ARG A 129 4.17 3.04 19.64
N ALA A 130 5.14 3.44 18.81
CA ALA A 130 5.87 4.67 19.00
C ALA A 130 5.00 5.92 18.75
N LEU A 131 4.09 5.88 17.78
CA LEU A 131 3.07 6.91 17.57
C LEU A 131 2.10 6.99 18.75
N ALA A 132 1.54 5.85 19.18
CA ALA A 132 0.63 5.77 20.32
C ALA A 132 1.25 6.36 21.59
N LYS A 133 2.51 5.98 21.89
CA LYS A 133 3.29 6.54 23.01
C LYS A 133 3.48 8.05 22.89
N ARG A 134 3.75 8.55 21.69
CA ARG A 134 3.96 9.98 21.45
C ARG A 134 2.68 10.79 21.62
N LEU A 135 1.55 10.22 21.20
CA LEU A 135 0.23 10.82 21.28
C LEU A 135 -0.42 10.65 22.67
N GLY A 136 0.14 9.80 23.52
CA GLY A 136 -0.41 9.53 24.85
C GLY A 136 -1.71 8.70 24.81
N ILE A 137 -1.89 7.87 23.78
CA ILE A 137 -3.10 7.07 23.55
C ILE A 137 -2.78 5.57 23.47
N PRO A 138 -3.76 4.68 23.68
CA PRO A 138 -3.58 3.26 23.39
C PRO A 138 -3.48 2.99 21.88
N ALA A 139 -2.84 1.87 21.50
CA ALA A 139 -2.71 1.44 20.10
C ALA A 139 -3.94 0.65 19.62
N THR A 140 -5.11 1.27 19.76
CA THR A 140 -6.42 0.71 19.37
C THR A 140 -7.01 1.47 18.19
N ARG A 141 -7.91 0.81 17.46
CA ARG A 141 -8.69 1.39 16.36
C ARG A 141 -9.42 2.64 16.81
N GLU A 142 -10.14 2.58 17.92
CA GLU A 142 -10.93 3.69 18.43
C GLU A 142 -10.06 4.92 18.70
N ALA A 143 -8.94 4.75 19.40
CA ALA A 143 -8.07 5.85 19.77
C ALA A 143 -7.36 6.49 18.56
N PHE A 144 -6.95 5.68 17.57
CA PHE A 144 -6.36 6.21 16.34
C PHE A 144 -7.40 6.88 15.45
N ALA A 145 -8.62 6.34 15.36
CA ALA A 145 -9.71 6.91 14.57
C ALA A 145 -10.30 8.20 15.17
N ALA A 146 -10.11 8.43 16.46
CA ALA A 146 -10.50 9.68 17.12
C ALA A 146 -9.60 10.88 16.73
N LEU A 147 -8.42 10.63 16.14
CA LEU A 147 -7.51 11.65 15.64
C LEU A 147 -7.77 11.95 14.17
N SER A 148 -7.58 13.20 13.78
CA SER A 148 -7.59 13.59 12.37
C SER A 148 -6.36 13.05 11.62
N PRO A 149 -6.44 12.83 10.30
CA PRO A 149 -5.28 12.47 9.48
C PRO A 149 -4.11 13.45 9.64
N ALA A 150 -4.40 14.74 9.82
CA ALA A 150 -3.39 15.78 10.03
C ALA A 150 -2.63 15.59 11.35
N GLU A 151 -3.31 15.23 12.44
CA GLU A 151 -2.68 14.95 13.74
C GLU A 151 -1.79 13.71 13.69
N LEU A 152 -2.27 12.63 13.06
CA LEU A 152 -1.48 11.41 12.85
C LEU A 152 -0.22 11.70 12.01
N LEU A 153 -0.37 12.48 10.93
CA LEU A 153 0.75 12.89 10.08
C LEU A 153 1.75 13.79 10.82
N ALA A 154 1.28 14.74 11.62
CA ALA A 154 2.14 15.61 12.43
C ALA A 154 2.94 14.81 13.47
N ALA A 155 2.28 13.85 14.14
CA ALA A 155 2.93 12.94 15.08
C ALA A 155 3.99 12.09 14.40
N ARG A 156 3.69 11.53 13.21
CA ARG A 156 4.63 10.75 12.39
C ARG A 156 5.82 11.58 11.94
N THR A 157 5.58 12.79 11.47
CA THR A 157 6.64 13.72 11.03
C THR A 157 7.62 14.01 12.16
N THR A 158 7.11 14.29 13.37
CA THR A 158 8.01 14.58 14.49
C THR A 158 8.73 13.33 14.99
N GLN A 159 8.07 12.17 14.97
CA GLN A 159 8.71 10.89 15.28
C GLN A 159 9.86 10.57 14.31
N ALA A 160 9.68 10.83 13.02
CA ALA A 160 10.72 10.64 12.01
C ALA A 160 11.92 11.58 12.25
N ALA A 161 11.65 12.86 12.49
CA ALA A 161 12.68 13.87 12.70
C ALA A 161 13.52 13.64 13.97
N GLY A 162 12.92 13.10 15.04
CA GLY A 162 13.61 12.83 16.31
C GLY A 162 14.44 11.53 16.32
N SER A 163 14.60 10.85 15.19
CA SER A 163 15.24 9.54 15.13
C SER A 163 16.76 9.60 14.98
N SER A 164 17.45 8.61 15.55
CA SER A 164 18.92 8.53 15.49
C SER A 164 19.38 8.28 14.04
N PRO A 165 20.42 8.98 13.55
CA PRO A 165 21.00 8.74 12.23
C PRO A 165 21.49 7.29 12.03
N LEU A 166 21.84 6.59 13.12
CA LEU A 166 22.36 5.22 13.09
C LEU A 166 21.26 4.15 13.08
N ARG A 167 20.04 4.47 13.57
CA ARG A 167 18.94 3.48 13.71
C ARG A 167 17.69 3.82 12.90
N GLY A 168 17.53 5.08 12.49
CA GLY A 168 16.32 5.60 11.84
C GLY A 168 15.07 5.50 12.72
N ALA A 169 13.97 6.10 12.26
CA ALA A 169 12.64 5.82 12.80
C ALA A 169 12.12 4.50 12.19
N PRO A 170 11.41 3.66 12.94
CA PRO A 170 10.64 2.56 12.34
C PRO A 170 9.68 3.14 11.31
N GLY A 171 9.77 2.67 10.07
CA GLY A 171 8.80 2.97 9.01
C GLY A 171 7.61 2.02 9.03
N PHE A 172 6.60 2.31 8.24
CA PHE A 172 5.51 1.38 7.95
C PHE A 172 6.01 0.22 7.10
N LEU A 173 5.48 -0.98 7.36
CA LEU A 173 5.86 -2.23 6.71
C LEU A 173 4.59 -3.04 6.46
N LEU A 174 4.58 -3.86 5.40
CA LEU A 174 3.62 -4.96 5.30
C LEU A 174 3.85 -5.93 6.46
N ALA A 175 2.78 -6.32 7.13
CA ALA A 175 2.79 -7.26 8.23
C ALA A 175 2.30 -8.62 7.77
N ARG A 176 2.98 -9.70 8.18
CA ARG A 176 2.46 -11.06 7.98
C ARG A 176 1.13 -11.20 8.71
N ASP A 177 0.16 -11.78 8.03
CA ASP A 177 -1.21 -11.83 8.52
C ASP A 177 -1.97 -12.94 7.80
N PRO A 178 -2.50 -13.97 8.49
CA PRO A 178 -3.12 -15.12 7.83
C PRO A 178 -4.26 -14.78 6.87
N GLU A 179 -4.94 -13.65 7.07
CA GLU A 179 -6.05 -13.21 6.24
C GLU A 179 -5.57 -12.32 5.09
N SER A 180 -4.82 -11.24 5.39
CA SER A 180 -4.45 -10.24 4.38
C SER A 180 -3.13 -10.54 3.65
N LEU A 181 -2.20 -11.28 4.26
CA LEU A 181 -0.89 -11.59 3.69
C LEU A 181 -0.29 -12.86 4.34
N PRO A 182 -0.75 -14.06 3.93
CA PRO A 182 -0.41 -15.34 4.56
C PRO A 182 1.07 -15.72 4.43
#